data_AF-A0A9P5U2A3-F1
#
_entry.id   AF-A0A9P5U2A3-F1
#
_cell.length_a   1.000
_cell.length_b   1.000
_cell.length_c   1.000
_cell.angle_alpha   90.00
_cell.angle_beta   90.00
_cell.angle_gamma   90.00
#
_symmetry.space_group_name_H-M   'P 1'
#
loop_
_entity.id
_entity.type
_entity.pdbx_description
1 polymer ?
#
loop_
_entity_poly.entity_id
_entity_poly.type
_entity_poly.pdbx_seq_one_letter_code
_entity_poly.pdbx_strand_id
1 'polypeptide(L)'
;MPHKRAKRSIREQQRNLKGEDLAPSKQSLSNEAIPKSLARVLNAANVREQFKKRKIASGEPEEKTEAKRRKLNGKVSGILPGESLQHYNKRVEDDMRPLVKSAVQSSNAVVRHARHQESSGKPAQKSSHKTKSTDDTPSLVEPLSLKHSGRPMEFQSLSSSAPRRLNDIAQAPPELMRLPRGVSAQKTSSSTVAKRDGVLSLAQKAMMAQERENAITRYRQLKASRRKDNNEDEEIGA
;
A
#
# COMPACT_ATOMS: atom_id res chain seq x y z
N MET A 1 42.91 -7.79 59.11
CA MET A 1 44.10 -7.38 58.34
C MET A 1 43.83 -6.12 57.52
N PRO A 2 44.57 -5.02 57.77
CA PRO A 2 44.40 -3.72 57.10
C PRO A 2 44.43 -3.81 55.56
N HIS A 3 45.30 -4.66 55.02
CA HIS A 3 45.53 -4.82 53.58
C HIS A 3 44.34 -5.48 52.84
N LYS A 4 43.50 -6.25 53.54
CA LYS A 4 42.28 -6.83 52.94
C LYS A 4 41.15 -5.81 52.84
N ARG A 5 41.09 -4.83 53.75
CA ARG A 5 40.10 -3.74 53.73
C ARG A 5 40.33 -2.80 52.55
N ALA A 6 41.58 -2.44 52.26
CA ALA A 6 41.95 -1.61 51.10
C ALA A 6 41.56 -2.27 49.75
N LYS A 7 41.88 -3.55 49.55
CA LYS A 7 41.51 -4.27 48.32
C LYS A 7 39.99 -4.40 48.15
N ARG A 8 39.26 -4.57 49.25
CA ARG A 8 37.80 -4.61 49.24
C ARG A 8 37.21 -3.26 48.85
N SER A 9 37.71 -2.15 49.43
CA SER A 9 37.25 -0.80 49.07
C SER A 9 37.49 -0.49 47.60
N ILE A 10 38.66 -0.86 47.05
CA ILE A 10 38.96 -0.65 45.63
C ILE A 10 38.02 -1.48 44.75
N ARG A 11 37.73 -2.73 45.14
CA ARG A 11 36.81 -3.61 44.41
C ARG A 11 35.36 -3.12 44.49
N GLU A 12 34.93 -2.59 45.63
CA GLU A 12 33.61 -1.99 45.81
C GLU A 12 33.48 -0.67 45.03
N GLN A 13 34.50 0.20 45.05
CA GLN A 13 34.54 1.38 44.19
C GLN A 13 34.50 1.02 42.70
N GLN A 14 35.28 0.03 42.27
CA GLN A 14 35.24 -0.45 40.88
C GLN A 14 33.90 -1.07 40.52
N ARG A 15 33.25 -1.79 41.43
CA ARG A 15 31.88 -2.32 41.22
C ARG A 15 30.86 -1.19 41.11
N ASN A 16 30.94 -0.18 41.97
CA ASN A 16 30.05 0.98 41.93
C ASN A 16 30.24 1.83 40.66
N LEU A 17 31.48 2.01 40.20
CA LEU A 17 31.79 2.73 38.96
C LEU A 17 31.35 1.96 37.71
N LYS A 18 31.48 0.62 37.71
CA LYS A 18 31.02 -0.23 36.60
C LYS A 18 29.50 -0.41 36.58
N GLY A 19 28.83 -0.16 37.70
CA GLY A 19 27.41 -0.42 37.88
C GLY A 19 27.11 -1.92 38.04
N GLU A 20 25.83 -2.23 38.28
CA GLU A 20 25.35 -3.60 38.29
C GLU A 20 24.91 -3.99 36.87
N ASP A 21 25.53 -5.04 36.32
CA ASP A 21 25.11 -5.70 35.08
C ASP A 21 23.91 -6.62 35.34
N LEU A 22 22.92 -6.11 36.07
CA LEU A 22 21.64 -6.76 36.28
C LEU A 22 20.64 -6.14 35.32
N ALA A 23 19.82 -6.99 34.68
CA ALA A 23 18.74 -6.50 33.85
C ALA A 23 17.83 -5.57 34.68
N PRO A 24 17.41 -4.42 34.13
CA PRO A 24 16.55 -3.49 34.84
C PRO A 24 15.31 -4.22 35.34
N SER A 25 15.09 -4.16 36.67
CA SER A 25 13.94 -4.81 37.28
C SER A 25 12.65 -4.18 36.76
N LYS A 26 11.57 -4.97 36.68
CA LYS A 26 10.27 -4.52 36.14
C LYS A 26 9.70 -3.29 36.89
N GLN A 27 10.15 -3.05 38.13
CA GLN A 27 9.77 -1.91 38.97
C GLN A 27 10.46 -0.59 38.58
N SER A 28 11.59 -0.65 37.87
CA SER A 28 12.31 0.56 37.46
C SER A 28 11.48 1.42 36.50
N LEU A 29 10.69 0.79 35.63
CA LEU A 29 9.89 1.49 34.60
C LEU A 29 8.59 2.10 35.15
N SER A 30 8.11 1.68 36.32
CA SER A 30 6.86 2.17 36.92
C SER A 30 7.06 3.37 37.85
N ASN A 31 8.29 3.59 38.33
CA ASN A 31 8.60 4.67 39.28
C ASN A 31 9.26 5.90 38.62
N GLU A 32 9.45 5.88 37.29
CA GLU A 32 9.97 7.03 36.56
C GLU A 32 8.93 8.16 36.55
N ALA A 33 9.36 9.38 36.87
CA ALA A 33 8.50 10.56 36.89
C ALA A 33 7.87 10.88 35.52
N ILE A 34 8.46 10.34 34.44
CA ILE A 34 8.01 10.55 33.07
C ILE A 34 7.63 9.20 32.46
N PRO A 35 6.39 9.03 31.97
CA PRO A 35 5.98 7.82 31.27
C PRO A 35 6.86 7.53 30.05
N LYS A 36 7.15 6.26 29.81
CA LYS A 36 8.01 5.78 28.69
C LYS A 36 7.60 6.32 27.32
N SER A 37 6.31 6.49 27.06
CA SER A 37 5.79 7.09 25.83
C SER A 37 6.25 8.53 25.65
N LEU A 38 6.18 9.33 26.73
CA LEU A 38 6.55 10.74 26.75
C LEU A 38 8.08 10.91 26.73
N ALA A 39 8.81 10.07 27.46
CA ALA A 39 10.27 10.02 27.39
C ALA A 39 10.79 9.70 25.98
N ARG A 40 10.11 8.81 25.23
CA ARG A 40 10.45 8.53 23.82
C ARG A 40 10.22 9.74 22.91
N VAL A 41 9.18 10.53 23.16
CA VAL A 41 8.87 11.74 22.39
C VAL A 41 9.89 12.84 22.69
N LEU A 42 10.20 13.10 23.96
CA LEU A 42 11.19 14.10 24.36
C LEU A 42 12.59 13.76 23.83
N ASN A 43 12.98 12.49 23.88
CA ASN A 43 14.28 12.03 23.38
C ASN A 43 14.31 11.75 21.87
N ALA A 44 13.23 12.03 21.13
CA ALA A 44 13.10 11.63 19.72
C ALA A 44 14.22 12.19 18.83
N ALA A 45 14.68 13.42 19.09
CA ALA A 45 15.78 14.03 18.35
C ALA A 45 17.10 13.24 18.56
N ASN A 46 17.45 12.98 19.81
CA ASN A 46 18.65 12.23 20.18
C ASN A 46 18.62 10.79 19.63
N VAL A 47 17.46 10.13 19.69
CA VAL A 47 17.29 8.76 19.12
C VAL A 47 17.52 8.77 17.61
N ARG A 48 17.00 9.78 16.89
CA ARG A 48 17.22 9.92 15.44
C ARG A 48 18.69 10.15 15.10
N GLU A 49 19.38 11.00 15.87
CA GLU A 49 20.81 11.26 15.66
C GLU A 49 21.67 10.03 15.96
N GLN A 50 21.41 9.34 17.06
CA GLN A 50 22.11 8.11 17.42
C GLN A 50 21.88 7.03 16.35
N PHE A 51 20.67 6.91 15.83
CA PHE A 51 20.37 5.98 14.73
C PHE A 51 21.14 6.35 13.47
N LYS A 52 21.17 7.62 13.07
CA LYS A 52 21.98 8.09 11.92
C LYS A 52 23.47 7.79 12.12
N LYS A 53 24.02 8.09 13.30
CA LYS A 53 25.43 7.80 13.63
C LYS A 53 25.73 6.30 13.59
N ARG A 54 24.85 5.46 14.15
CA ARG A 54 24.98 3.99 14.09
C ARG A 54 24.91 3.47 12.65
N LYS A 55 23.96 3.94 11.85
CA LYS A 55 23.86 3.64 10.41
C LYS A 55 25.17 3.96 9.69
N ILE A 56 25.69 5.19 9.85
CA ILE A 56 26.97 5.62 9.25
C ILE A 56 28.14 4.75 9.71
N ALA A 57 28.26 4.47 11.02
CA ALA A 57 29.35 3.68 11.59
C ALA A 57 29.28 2.20 11.21
N SER A 58 28.08 1.64 11.04
CA SER A 58 27.88 0.25 10.63
C SER A 58 28.16 -0.02 9.16
N GLY A 59 28.46 1.02 8.36
CA GLY A 59 28.68 0.88 6.92
C GLY A 59 27.44 0.43 6.15
N GLU A 60 26.29 0.24 6.81
CA GLU A 60 25.01 0.13 6.16
C GLU A 60 24.77 1.45 5.43
N PRO A 61 24.78 1.47 4.09
CA PRO A 61 24.43 2.67 3.38
C PRO A 61 23.05 3.11 3.88
N GLU A 62 22.89 4.41 4.09
CA GLU A 62 21.54 4.94 4.10
C GLU A 62 20.87 4.42 2.82
N GLU A 63 19.96 3.45 2.95
CA GLU A 63 18.78 3.37 2.10
C GLU A 63 17.94 4.63 2.38
N LYS A 64 18.55 5.79 2.10
CA LYS A 64 17.86 6.79 1.32
C LYS A 64 17.28 6.00 0.16
N THR A 65 15.97 6.02 0.09
CA THR A 65 15.20 5.82 -1.14
C THR A 65 15.58 6.83 -2.24
N GLU A 66 16.79 7.37 -2.23
CA GLU A 66 17.50 7.86 -3.39
C GLU A 66 18.07 6.64 -4.09
N ALA A 67 17.18 5.94 -4.80
CA ALA A 67 17.56 5.09 -5.89
C ALA A 67 18.66 5.81 -6.65
N LYS A 68 19.88 5.26 -6.58
CA LYS A 68 21.07 5.69 -7.29
C LYS A 68 20.62 5.92 -8.73
N ARG A 69 20.29 7.17 -9.07
CA ARG A 69 19.92 7.58 -10.42
C ARG A 69 21.20 7.37 -11.20
N ARG A 70 21.39 6.14 -11.71
CA ARG A 70 22.33 5.91 -12.80
C ARG A 70 21.97 6.98 -13.81
N LYS A 71 22.90 7.91 -14.06
CA LYS A 71 22.79 8.83 -15.18
C LYS A 71 22.69 7.93 -16.40
N LEU A 72 21.46 7.73 -16.87
CA LEU A 72 21.19 7.02 -18.11
C LEU A 72 21.76 7.93 -19.19
N ASN A 73 23.01 7.67 -19.58
CA ASN A 73 23.52 8.17 -20.84
C ASN A 73 22.61 7.52 -21.88
N GLY A 74 21.73 8.29 -22.51
CA GLY A 74 20.66 7.83 -23.42
C GLY A 74 21.14 7.18 -24.72
N LYS A 75 22.30 6.53 -24.70
CA LYS A 75 22.86 5.76 -25.80
C LYS A 75 22.39 4.33 -25.62
N VAL A 76 21.28 4.00 -26.27
CA VAL A 76 20.81 2.62 -26.38
C VAL A 76 21.90 1.85 -27.12
N SER A 77 22.67 1.04 -26.40
CA SER A 77 23.71 0.20 -26.99
C SER A 77 23.05 -0.79 -27.96
N GLY A 78 23.70 -1.09 -29.08
CA GLY A 78 23.20 -2.10 -30.01
C GLY A 78 23.12 -3.50 -29.40
N ILE A 79 22.65 -4.47 -30.18
CA ILE A 79 22.66 -5.89 -29.79
C ILE A 79 24.11 -6.30 -29.53
N LEU A 80 24.40 -6.84 -28.35
CA LEU A 80 25.74 -7.33 -28.02
C LEU A 80 26.03 -8.64 -28.77
N PRO A 81 27.28 -8.93 -29.13
CA PRO A 81 27.61 -10.20 -29.78
C PRO A 81 27.23 -11.38 -28.88
N GLY A 82 26.47 -12.33 -29.42
CA GLY A 82 25.96 -13.50 -28.69
C GLY A 82 24.69 -13.25 -27.87
N GLU A 83 24.14 -12.03 -27.90
CA GLU A 83 22.88 -11.73 -27.24
C GLU A 83 21.68 -12.06 -28.13
N SER A 84 20.65 -12.70 -27.57
CA SER A 84 19.37 -12.88 -28.27
C SER A 84 18.57 -11.56 -28.32
N LEU A 85 17.78 -11.38 -29.38
CA LEU A 85 16.93 -10.19 -29.54
C LEU A 85 16.00 -9.94 -28.35
N GLN A 86 15.54 -11.00 -27.68
CA GLN A 86 14.71 -10.89 -26.48
C GLN A 86 15.46 -10.28 -25.30
N HIS A 87 16.72 -10.64 -25.11
CA HIS A 87 17.55 -10.09 -24.02
C HIS A 87 17.89 -8.62 -24.29
N TYR A 88 18.11 -8.28 -25.57
CA TYR A 88 18.28 -6.89 -25.99
C TYR A 88 17.04 -6.06 -25.64
N ASN A 89 15.85 -6.50 -26.03
CA ASN A 89 14.60 -5.80 -25.72
C ASN A 89 14.41 -5.63 -24.20
N LYS A 90 14.72 -6.65 -23.39
CA LYS A 90 14.65 -6.55 -21.92
C LYS A 90 15.60 -5.48 -21.38
N ARG A 91 16.84 -5.41 -21.87
CA ARG A 91 17.78 -4.35 -21.46
C ARG A 91 17.28 -2.97 -21.86
N VAL A 92 16.81 -2.81 -23.08
CA VAL A 92 16.23 -1.53 -23.56
C VAL A 92 15.07 -1.10 -22.68
N GLU A 93 14.17 -2.02 -22.35
CA GLU A 93 13.05 -1.77 -21.44
C GLU A 93 13.54 -1.35 -20.04
N ASP A 94 14.51 -2.06 -19.47
CA ASP A 94 15.05 -1.77 -18.15
C ASP A 94 15.76 -0.41 -18.11
N ASP A 95 16.48 -0.03 -19.17
CA ASP A 95 17.13 1.28 -19.29
C ASP A 95 16.11 2.41 -19.44
N MET A 96 15.00 2.18 -20.15
CA MET A 96 13.94 3.19 -20.35
C MET A 96 12.94 3.25 -19.18
N ARG A 97 12.82 2.19 -18.39
CA ARG A 97 11.83 2.06 -17.30
C ARG A 97 11.94 3.17 -16.24
N PRO A 98 13.12 3.62 -15.78
CA PRO A 98 13.23 4.74 -14.85
C PRO A 98 12.70 6.05 -15.43
N LEU A 99 12.99 6.32 -16.70
CA LEU A 99 12.53 7.54 -17.39
C LEU A 99 11.01 7.54 -17.49
N VAL A 100 10.42 6.46 -18.00
CA VAL A 100 8.96 6.30 -18.07
C VAL A 100 8.32 6.42 -16.68
N LYS A 101 8.89 5.75 -15.66
CA LYS A 101 8.39 5.84 -14.28
C LYS A 101 8.40 7.28 -13.75
N SER A 102 9.47 8.04 -14.01
CA SER A 102 9.56 9.44 -13.59
C SER A 102 8.56 10.35 -14.30
N ALA A 103 8.33 10.15 -15.61
CA ALA A 103 7.33 10.88 -16.37
C ALA A 103 5.88 10.56 -15.91
N VAL A 104 5.61 9.31 -15.55
CA VAL A 104 4.31 8.90 -14.99
C VAL A 104 4.12 9.50 -13.59
N GLN A 105 5.16 9.55 -12.76
CA GLN A 105 5.06 10.17 -11.44
C GLN A 105 4.84 11.68 -11.54
N SER A 106 5.55 12.38 -12.43
CA SER A 106 5.39 13.83 -12.61
C SER A 106 4.01 14.19 -13.17
N SER A 107 3.51 13.46 -14.17
CA SER A 107 2.17 13.67 -14.72
C SER A 107 1.07 13.44 -13.67
N ASN A 108 1.18 12.39 -12.85
CA ASN A 108 0.24 12.15 -11.76
C ASN A 108 0.26 13.27 -10.71
N ALA A 109 1.44 13.85 -10.41
CA ALA A 109 1.54 14.99 -9.50
C ALA A 109 0.80 16.21 -10.07
N VAL A 110 0.98 16.51 -11.36
CA VAL A 110 0.25 17.61 -12.05
C VAL A 110 -1.26 17.40 -11.98
N VAL A 111 -1.74 16.19 -12.25
CA VAL A 111 -3.18 15.86 -12.17
C VAL A 111 -3.72 16.07 -10.75
N ARG A 112 -2.95 15.71 -9.72
CA ARG A 112 -3.35 15.96 -8.31
C ARG A 112 -3.40 17.44 -7.99
N HIS A 113 -2.39 18.20 -8.43
CA HIS A 113 -2.37 19.66 -8.22
C HIS A 113 -3.55 20.35 -8.92
N ALA A 114 -3.87 19.97 -10.16
CA ALA A 114 -5.03 20.49 -10.87
C ALA A 114 -6.34 20.20 -10.13
N ARG A 115 -6.55 18.95 -9.66
CA ARG A 115 -7.72 18.59 -8.85
C ARG A 115 -7.81 19.38 -7.55
N HIS A 116 -6.69 19.60 -6.87
CA HIS A 116 -6.67 20.39 -5.64
C HIS A 116 -7.03 21.85 -5.92
N GLN A 117 -6.48 22.45 -6.97
CA GLN A 117 -6.81 23.83 -7.38
C GLN A 117 -8.28 23.99 -7.78
N GLU A 118 -8.86 23.03 -8.50
CA GLU A 118 -10.29 23.03 -8.83
C GLU A 118 -11.19 22.90 -7.59
N SER A 119 -10.75 22.13 -6.58
CA SER A 119 -11.49 21.97 -5.32
C SER A 119 -11.39 23.18 -4.39
N SER A 120 -10.26 23.90 -4.40
CA SER A 120 -10.05 25.10 -3.59
C SER A 120 -10.54 26.38 -4.26
N GLY A 121 -10.71 26.38 -5.59
CA GLY A 121 -11.20 27.52 -6.37
C GLY A 121 -12.72 27.66 -6.42
N LYS A 122 -13.49 26.70 -5.89
CA LYS A 122 -14.95 26.82 -5.75
C LYS A 122 -15.28 27.33 -4.34
N PRO A 123 -15.73 28.59 -4.15
CA PRO A 123 -16.22 29.02 -2.85
C PRO A 123 -17.42 28.16 -2.46
N ALA A 124 -17.42 27.70 -1.20
CA ALA A 124 -18.44 26.85 -0.62
C ALA A 124 -19.84 27.48 -0.71
N GLN A 125 -20.60 27.17 -1.77
CA GLN A 125 -22.05 27.26 -1.71
C GLN A 125 -22.57 26.12 -0.84
N LYS A 126 -22.85 26.47 0.42
CA LYS A 126 -23.65 25.70 1.36
C LYS A 126 -25.02 25.39 0.72
N SER A 127 -25.26 24.15 0.31
CA SER A 127 -26.62 23.63 0.20
C SER A 127 -26.99 22.95 1.52
N SER A 128 -27.57 23.73 2.40
CA SER A 128 -28.33 23.28 3.56
C SER A 128 -29.61 22.56 3.10
N HIS A 129 -29.68 21.25 3.27
CA HIS A 129 -30.97 20.59 3.44
C HIS A 129 -30.93 19.68 4.67
N LYS A 130 -31.34 20.27 5.79
CA LYS A 130 -31.65 19.63 7.07
C LYS A 130 -33.17 19.63 7.17
N THR A 131 -33.81 18.47 7.01
CA THR A 131 -35.17 18.23 7.48
C THR A 131 -35.13 17.78 8.94
N LYS A 132 -36.20 18.12 9.66
CA LYS A 132 -36.32 18.30 11.10
C LYS A 132 -37.49 17.43 11.59
N SER A 133 -37.30 16.70 12.70
CA SER A 133 -38.36 16.22 13.62
C SER A 133 -37.65 15.59 14.86
N THR A 134 -37.61 16.29 16.02
CA THR A 134 -38.44 16.08 17.26
C THR A 134 -38.06 14.77 17.99
N ASP A 135 -37.77 14.67 19.28
CA ASP A 135 -38.28 15.40 20.47
C ASP A 135 -37.35 15.21 21.71
N ASP A 136 -37.68 15.93 22.79
CA ASP A 136 -36.98 16.29 24.04
C ASP A 136 -36.35 15.23 24.99
N THR A 137 -35.21 15.56 25.64
CA THR A 137 -35.02 15.81 27.12
C THR A 137 -33.53 15.86 27.55
N PRO A 138 -33.14 16.63 28.61
CA PRO A 138 -31.75 16.97 28.92
C PRO A 138 -31.18 16.27 30.17
N SER A 139 -29.93 15.76 30.14
CA SER A 139 -29.17 15.45 31.37
C SER A 139 -27.72 15.01 31.12
N LEU A 140 -26.81 15.72 31.80
CA LEU A 140 -25.46 15.38 32.28
C LEU A 140 -24.31 14.96 31.34
N VAL A 141 -23.14 15.49 31.72
CA VAL A 141 -21.80 15.39 31.14
C VAL A 141 -21.19 14.01 31.41
N GLU A 142 -20.75 13.28 30.38
CA GLU A 142 -19.91 12.07 30.52
C GLU A 142 -19.03 11.80 29.26
N PRO A 143 -17.95 10.99 29.39
CA PRO A 143 -16.67 11.19 28.70
C PRO A 143 -16.65 10.74 27.24
N LEU A 144 -15.68 11.29 26.50
CA LEU A 144 -15.35 11.02 25.10
C LEU A 144 -15.47 9.53 24.75
N SER A 145 -16.58 9.18 24.10
CA SER A 145 -16.81 7.84 23.57
C SER A 145 -15.76 7.53 22.50
N LEU A 146 -15.02 6.45 22.71
CA LEU A 146 -14.17 5.84 21.70
C LEU A 146 -15.05 5.50 20.49
N LYS A 147 -14.82 6.19 19.37
CA LYS A 147 -15.57 6.12 18.10
C LYS A 147 -15.65 4.72 17.45
N HIS A 148 -15.25 3.66 18.15
CA HIS A 148 -15.12 2.29 17.64
C HIS A 148 -15.87 1.25 18.49
N SER A 149 -16.59 1.65 19.55
CA SER A 149 -17.36 0.74 20.41
C SER A 149 -18.52 0.02 19.70
N GLY A 150 -18.97 0.53 18.54
CA GLY A 150 -20.00 -0.10 17.71
C GLY A 150 -19.48 -0.98 16.57
N ARG A 151 -18.16 -1.16 16.42
CA ARG A 151 -17.60 -2.08 15.42
C ARG A 151 -17.39 -3.45 16.05
N PRO A 152 -18.01 -4.53 15.54
CA PRO A 152 -17.70 -5.87 16.01
C PRO A 152 -16.21 -6.14 15.76
N MET A 153 -15.44 -6.37 16.82
CA MET A 153 -14.07 -6.85 16.71
C MET A 153 -14.13 -8.33 16.33
N GLU A 154 -13.34 -8.76 15.34
CA GLU A 154 -13.41 -10.11 14.74
C GLU A 154 -13.03 -11.25 15.71
N PHE A 155 -12.67 -10.92 16.95
CA PHE A 155 -12.38 -11.88 18.00
C PHE A 155 -13.22 -11.55 19.23
N GLN A 156 -14.52 -11.78 19.14
CA GLN A 156 -15.40 -11.76 20.30
C GLN A 156 -15.08 -12.99 21.16
N SER A 157 -14.26 -12.80 22.18
CA SER A 157 -13.94 -13.85 23.16
C SER A 157 -15.24 -14.26 23.87
N LEU A 158 -15.81 -15.40 23.46
CA LEU A 158 -17.00 -15.97 24.11
C LEU A 158 -16.57 -16.48 25.49
N SER A 159 -16.58 -15.60 26.49
CA SER A 159 -16.33 -15.94 27.88
C SER A 159 -17.55 -16.69 28.43
N SER A 160 -17.67 -17.99 28.16
CA SER A 160 -18.66 -18.84 28.82
C SER A 160 -18.00 -19.49 30.04
N SER A 161 -18.42 -19.13 31.25
CA SER A 161 -17.87 -19.62 32.51
C SER A 161 -18.26 -21.07 32.87
N ALA A 162 -18.95 -21.79 31.99
CA ALA A 162 -19.41 -23.15 32.24
C ALA A 162 -18.62 -24.17 31.38
N PRO A 163 -18.12 -25.28 31.97
CA PRO A 163 -17.36 -26.29 31.24
C PRO A 163 -18.28 -27.01 30.24
N ARG A 164 -18.04 -26.80 28.93
CA ARG A 164 -18.81 -27.43 27.86
C ARG A 164 -18.37 -28.89 27.68
N ARG A 165 -19.33 -29.80 27.49
CA ARG A 165 -19.06 -31.22 27.22
C ARG A 165 -18.49 -31.38 25.81
N LEU A 166 -17.61 -32.37 25.62
CA LEU A 166 -16.88 -32.61 24.37
C LEU A 166 -17.78 -32.71 23.12
N ASN A 167 -19.01 -33.20 23.28
CA ASN A 167 -19.98 -33.33 22.19
C ASN A 167 -20.68 -32.00 21.84
N ASP A 168 -20.71 -31.02 22.75
CA ASP A 168 -21.28 -29.68 22.52
C ASP A 168 -20.28 -28.75 21.79
N ILE A 169 -19.02 -29.19 21.68
CA ILE A 169 -17.94 -28.47 20.98
C ILE A 169 -17.96 -28.81 19.48
N ALA A 170 -18.56 -29.94 19.09
CA ALA A 170 -18.77 -30.32 17.69
C ALA A 170 -19.91 -29.48 17.07
N GLN A 171 -19.73 -28.17 17.01
CA GLN A 171 -20.55 -27.33 16.15
C GLN A 171 -20.19 -27.65 14.70
N ALA A 172 -21.19 -28.06 13.91
CA ALA A 172 -21.04 -28.13 12.46
C ALA A 172 -20.49 -26.77 11.97
N PRO A 173 -19.51 -26.77 11.05
CA PRO A 173 -18.93 -25.53 10.55
C PRO A 173 -20.06 -24.62 10.05
N PRO A 174 -20.08 -23.33 10.47
CA PRO A 174 -21.17 -22.44 10.13
C PRO A 174 -21.30 -22.31 8.62
N GLU A 175 -22.50 -22.53 8.09
CA GLU A 175 -22.79 -22.34 6.68
C GLU A 175 -22.83 -20.86 6.35
N LEU A 176 -21.80 -20.37 5.64
CA LEU A 176 -21.72 -18.99 5.17
C LEU A 176 -22.64 -18.78 3.96
N MET A 177 -23.96 -18.77 4.19
CA MET A 177 -24.96 -18.48 3.15
C MET A 177 -24.81 -17.07 2.56
N ARG A 178 -24.13 -16.15 3.25
CA ARG A 178 -23.84 -14.80 2.76
C ARG A 178 -22.43 -14.37 3.17
N LEU A 179 -21.59 -14.07 2.18
CA LEU A 179 -20.27 -13.50 2.43
C LEU A 179 -20.41 -12.07 2.99
N PRO A 180 -19.54 -11.67 3.94
CA PRO A 180 -19.53 -10.31 4.46
C PRO A 180 -19.31 -9.32 3.32
N ARG A 181 -20.07 -8.22 3.36
CA ARG A 181 -20.12 -7.20 2.30
C ARG A 181 -18.73 -6.59 2.09
N GLY A 182 -18.03 -7.01 1.04
CA GLY A 182 -16.70 -6.53 0.68
C GLY A 182 -15.65 -7.62 0.39
N VAL A 183 -15.95 -8.90 0.64
CA VAL A 183 -15.03 -10.00 0.35
C VAL A 183 -15.63 -10.91 -0.71
N SER A 184 -15.02 -10.96 -1.89
CA SER A 184 -15.42 -11.88 -2.97
C SER A 184 -14.90 -13.28 -2.70
N ALA A 185 -15.77 -14.28 -2.78
CA ALA A 185 -15.40 -15.69 -2.70
C ALA A 185 -14.37 -16.00 -3.79
N GLN A 186 -13.15 -16.31 -3.39
CA GLN A 186 -12.15 -16.86 -4.30
C GLN A 186 -12.45 -18.35 -4.45
N LYS A 187 -13.36 -18.70 -5.36
CA LYS A 187 -13.54 -20.09 -5.83
C LYS A 187 -13.62 -20.11 -7.34
N THR A 188 -12.54 -20.63 -7.91
CA THR A 188 -12.49 -21.52 -9.07
C THR A 188 -13.47 -21.27 -10.21
N SER A 189 -12.86 -20.98 -11.36
CA SER A 189 -13.32 -21.28 -12.72
C SER A 189 -14.63 -20.64 -13.20
N SER A 190 -14.46 -19.78 -14.20
CA SER A 190 -15.42 -19.40 -15.24
C SER A 190 -16.63 -18.58 -14.79
N SER A 191 -16.90 -17.50 -15.54
CA SER A 191 -18.09 -16.62 -15.45
C SER A 191 -18.03 -15.43 -14.49
N THR A 192 -17.09 -14.51 -14.74
CA THR A 192 -17.24 -13.11 -14.30
C THR A 192 -17.60 -12.23 -15.50
N VAL A 193 -18.84 -12.36 -15.98
CA VAL A 193 -19.54 -11.32 -16.73
C VAL A 193 -20.93 -11.22 -16.13
N ALA A 194 -21.10 -10.42 -15.08
CA ALA A 194 -22.43 -10.11 -14.56
C ALA A 194 -22.36 -8.99 -13.53
N LYS A 195 -22.82 -7.81 -13.96
CA LYS A 195 -23.43 -6.72 -13.17
C LYS A 195 -22.58 -5.48 -12.89
N ARG A 196 -21.33 -5.38 -13.40
CA ARG A 196 -20.65 -4.07 -13.61
C ARG A 196 -19.90 -3.92 -14.94
N ASP A 197 -20.01 -4.90 -15.85
CA ASP A 197 -19.29 -4.95 -17.15
C ASP A 197 -19.78 -3.95 -18.22
N GLY A 198 -20.76 -3.09 -17.91
CA GLY A 198 -21.35 -2.17 -18.88
C GLY A 198 -20.66 -0.82 -19.01
N VAL A 199 -19.85 -0.41 -18.03
CA VAL A 199 -19.27 0.94 -18.01
C VAL A 199 -17.78 0.86 -18.32
N LEU A 200 -17.47 0.73 -19.61
CA LEU A 200 -16.10 0.90 -20.11
C LEU A 200 -15.65 2.34 -19.83
N SER A 201 -14.43 2.51 -19.32
CA SER A 201 -13.80 3.82 -19.17
C SER A 201 -13.82 4.58 -20.51
N LEU A 202 -14.00 5.90 -20.49
CA LEU A 202 -14.05 6.72 -21.71
C LEU A 202 -12.81 6.50 -22.60
N ALA A 203 -11.63 6.34 -21.98
CA ALA A 203 -10.39 6.03 -22.67
C ALA A 203 -10.40 4.64 -23.35
N GLN A 204 -10.98 3.64 -22.68
CA GLN A 204 -11.12 2.29 -23.22
C GLN A 204 -12.15 2.25 -24.36
N LYS A 205 -13.23 3.03 -24.26
CA LYS A 205 -14.21 3.21 -25.34
C LYS A 205 -13.59 3.86 -26.58
N ALA A 206 -12.68 4.83 -26.40
CA ALA A 206 -11.94 5.45 -27.50
C ALA A 206 -10.98 4.46 -28.19
N MET A 207 -10.22 3.66 -27.43
CA MET A 207 -9.36 2.63 -28.01
C MET A 207 -10.15 1.58 -28.80
N MET A 208 -11.27 1.09 -28.25
CA MET A 208 -12.13 0.13 -28.96
C MET A 208 -12.77 0.73 -30.22
N ALA A 209 -13.06 2.04 -30.23
CA ALA A 209 -13.57 2.72 -31.42
C ALA A 209 -12.51 2.77 -32.53
N GLN A 210 -11.26 3.09 -32.17
CA GLN A 210 -10.14 3.08 -33.12
C GLN A 210 -9.87 1.67 -33.68
N GLU A 211 -9.92 0.64 -32.83
CA GLU A 211 -9.80 -0.75 -33.29
C GLU A 211 -10.94 -1.17 -34.22
N ARG A 212 -12.17 -0.72 -33.95
CA ARG A 212 -13.32 -0.96 -34.83
C ARG A 212 -13.13 -0.30 -36.19
N GLU A 213 -12.68 0.95 -36.23
CA GLU A 213 -12.40 1.65 -37.49
C GLU A 213 -11.32 0.92 -38.29
N ASN A 214 -10.23 0.50 -37.64
CA ASN A 214 -9.16 -0.27 -38.27
C ASN A 214 -9.64 -1.64 -38.81
N ALA A 215 -10.53 -2.32 -38.09
CA ALA A 215 -11.11 -3.58 -38.55
C ALA A 215 -12.03 -3.36 -39.78
N ILE A 216 -12.83 -2.30 -39.77
CA ILE A 216 -13.71 -1.95 -40.88
C ILE A 216 -12.90 -1.58 -42.12
N THR A 217 -11.82 -0.78 -41.98
CA THR A 217 -10.97 -0.42 -43.12
C THR A 217 -10.30 -1.66 -43.73
N ARG A 218 -9.74 -2.54 -42.89
CA ARG A 218 -9.15 -3.80 -43.36
C ARG A 218 -10.18 -4.70 -44.05
N TYR A 219 -11.39 -4.80 -43.50
CA TYR A 219 -12.47 -5.56 -44.13
C TYR A 219 -12.92 -4.96 -45.46
N ARG A 220 -13.00 -3.63 -45.57
CA ARG A 220 -13.31 -2.94 -46.83
C ARG A 220 -12.23 -3.18 -47.88
N GLN A 221 -10.95 -3.14 -47.49
CA GLN A 221 -9.84 -3.46 -48.39
C GLN A 221 -9.93 -4.92 -48.87
N LEU A 222 -10.09 -5.89 -47.96
CA LEU A 222 -10.26 -7.30 -48.32
C LEU A 222 -11.45 -7.53 -49.25
N LYS A 223 -12.59 -6.86 -48.99
CA LYS A 223 -13.77 -6.96 -49.84
C LYS A 223 -13.58 -6.29 -51.19
N ALA A 224 -12.82 -5.19 -51.26
CA ALA A 224 -12.49 -4.52 -52.51
C ALA A 224 -11.54 -5.38 -53.35
N SER A 225 -10.51 -5.99 -52.74
CA SER A 225 -9.64 -6.97 -53.40
C SER A 225 -10.45 -8.14 -53.94
N ARG A 226 -11.28 -8.77 -53.11
CA ARG A 226 -12.13 -9.90 -53.54
C ARG A 226 -13.08 -9.54 -54.70
N ARG A 227 -13.54 -8.29 -54.79
CA ARG A 227 -14.36 -7.83 -55.92
C ARG A 227 -13.55 -7.56 -57.18
N LYS A 228 -12.30 -7.10 -57.03
CA LYS A 228 -11.39 -6.93 -58.17
C LYS A 228 -10.99 -8.28 -58.74
N ASP A 229 -10.60 -9.22 -57.89
CA ASP A 229 -10.24 -10.58 -58.31
C ASP A 229 -11.40 -11.22 -59.09
N ASN A 230 -12.63 -11.12 -58.56
CA ASN A 230 -13.82 -11.63 -59.25
C ASN A 230 -14.16 -10.89 -60.56
N ASN A 231 -13.84 -9.59 -60.70
CA ASN A 231 -14.08 -8.83 -61.92
C ASN A 231 -13.01 -9.11 -62.99
N GLU A 232 -11.75 -9.33 -62.58
CA GLU A 232 -10.65 -9.71 -63.47
C GLU A 232 -10.89 -11.11 -64.07
N ASP A 233 -11.47 -12.03 -63.30
CA ASP A 233 -11.88 -13.36 -63.78
C ASP A 233 -13.04 -13.29 -64.80
N GLU A 234 -13.92 -12.30 -64.72
CA GLU A 234 -15.01 -12.09 -65.71
C GLU A 234 -14.52 -11.42 -67.01
N GLU A 235 -13.49 -10.56 -66.96
CA GLU A 235 -12.92 -9.92 -68.17
C GLU A 235 -12.01 -10.86 -68.99
N ILE A 236 -11.42 -11.89 -68.39
CA ILE A 236 -10.59 -12.89 -69.09
C ILE A 236 -11.47 -14.00 -69.72
N GLY A 237 -12.74 -14.09 -69.29
CA GLY A 237 -13.71 -15.09 -69.76
C GLY A 237 -14.66 -14.65 -70.88
N ALA A 238 -14.49 -13.43 -71.43
CA ALA A 238 -15.26 -12.89 -72.56
C ALA A 238 -14.37 -12.72 -73.80
#